data_AF-A0A202DU06-F1
#
_entry.id   AF-A0A202DU06-F1
#
_cell.length_a   1.000
_cell.length_b   1.000
_cell.length_c   1.000
_cell.angle_alpha   90.00
_cell.angle_beta   90.00
_cell.angle_gamma   90.00
#
_symmetry.space_group_name_H-M   'P 1'
#
loop_
_entity.id
_entity.type
_entity.pdbx_description
1 polymer ?
#
loop_
_entity_poly.entity_id
_entity_poly.type
_entity_poly.pdbx_seq_one_letter_code
_entity_poly.pdbx_strand_id
1 'polypeptide(L)'
;MRKAAGLYKQFQPDKYELSSSKGQVKIFGRKIGPPSKRITLHQKGLKITGAQIIRIDKRGNQEFAAARINHLPTFEQVRLHSQETLFPGTYEITIDFLAKPNQQTESPKRNLFPCIDEPEAWTNATIEIT
;
A
#
# COMPACT_ATOMS: atom_id res chain seq x y z
N MET A 1 -21.85 -10.81 -6.81
CA MET A 1 -20.66 -10.30 -6.08
C MET A 1 -20.43 -8.86 -6.51
N ARG A 2 -20.48 -7.85 -5.61
CA ARG A 2 -20.18 -6.46 -6.00
C ARG A 2 -18.69 -6.36 -6.32
N LYS A 3 -18.34 -6.01 -7.56
CA LYS A 3 -16.95 -5.76 -7.98
C LYS A 3 -16.44 -4.56 -7.18
N ALA A 4 -15.44 -4.78 -6.33
CA ALA A 4 -14.79 -3.67 -5.63
C ALA A 4 -14.22 -2.70 -6.67
N ALA A 5 -14.34 -1.40 -6.43
CA ALA A 5 -13.73 -0.40 -7.30
C ALA A 5 -12.21 -0.62 -7.33
N GLY A 6 -11.61 -0.62 -8.53
CA GLY A 6 -10.18 -0.86 -8.70
C GLY A 6 -9.36 0.14 -7.89
N LEU A 7 -8.46 -0.38 -7.05
CA LEU A 7 -7.54 0.38 -6.23
C LEU A 7 -6.49 1.08 -7.08
N TYR A 8 -6.14 0.56 -8.26
CA TYR A 8 -5.26 1.25 -9.20
C TYR A 8 -5.81 2.62 -9.62
N LYS A 9 -7.14 2.79 -9.66
CA LYS A 9 -7.81 4.07 -9.94
C LYS A 9 -7.79 5.06 -8.75
N GLN A 10 -7.22 4.66 -7.63
CA GLN A 10 -7.07 5.48 -6.42
C GLN A 10 -5.61 5.71 -6.05
N PHE A 11 -4.75 4.73 -6.33
CA PHE A 11 -3.32 4.82 -6.11
C PHE A 11 -2.57 4.05 -7.21
N GLN A 12 -1.68 4.74 -7.91
CA GLN A 12 -0.85 4.18 -8.96
C GLN A 12 0.58 4.02 -8.44
N PRO A 13 1.05 2.80 -8.19
CA PRO A 13 2.41 2.56 -7.73
C PRO A 13 3.41 2.71 -8.88
N ASP A 14 4.55 3.31 -8.58
CA ASP A 14 5.69 3.46 -9.50
C ASP A 14 6.83 2.50 -9.10
N LYS A 15 7.06 2.30 -7.79
CA LYS A 15 8.16 1.49 -7.27
C LYS A 15 7.79 0.84 -5.94
N TYR A 16 8.25 -0.39 -5.73
CA TYR A 16 8.23 -1.08 -4.45
C TYR A 16 9.66 -1.37 -3.99
N GLU A 17 10.00 -1.01 -2.74
CA GLU A 17 11.22 -1.46 -2.07
C GLU A 17 10.83 -2.42 -0.95
N LEU A 18 11.31 -3.66 -1.02
CA LEU A 18 10.99 -4.72 -0.08
C LEU A 18 12.20 -5.04 0.77
N SER A 19 12.03 -4.99 2.10
CA SER A 19 13.04 -5.45 3.04
C SER A 19 12.51 -6.67 3.79
N SER A 20 12.94 -7.85 3.35
CA SER A 20 12.53 -9.14 3.93
C SER A 20 13.01 -9.30 5.37
N SER A 21 14.20 -8.78 5.69
CA SER A 21 14.78 -8.82 7.04
C SER A 21 13.98 -8.00 8.06
N LYS A 22 13.33 -6.93 7.60
CA LYS A 22 12.50 -6.04 8.43
C LYS A 22 11.01 -6.36 8.38
N GLY A 23 10.57 -7.16 7.41
CA GLY A 23 9.15 -7.31 7.11
C GLY A 23 8.53 -5.97 6.71
N GLN A 24 9.18 -5.24 5.81
CA GLN A 24 8.77 -3.89 5.44
C GLN A 24 8.64 -3.75 3.93
N VAL A 25 7.64 -2.97 3.49
CA VAL A 25 7.54 -2.49 2.12
C VAL A 25 7.44 -0.97 2.12
N LYS A 26 8.21 -0.33 1.24
CA LYS A 26 8.00 1.05 0.82
C LYS A 26 7.37 1.06 -0.55
N ILE A 27 6.29 1.83 -0.70
CA ILE A 27 5.53 1.95 -1.93
C ILE A 27 5.63 3.41 -2.36
N PHE A 28 6.30 3.65 -3.48
CA PHE A 28 6.33 4.96 -4.13
C PHE A 28 5.25 4.97 -5.19
N GLY A 29 4.49 6.06 -5.27
CA GLY A 29 3.44 6.16 -6.25
C GLY A 29 2.64 7.44 -6.14
N ARG A 30 1.52 7.46 -6.85
CA ARG A 30 0.66 8.63 -6.97
C ARG A 30 -0.74 8.30 -6.50
N LYS A 31 -1.22 9.06 -5.52
CA LYS A 31 -2.64 9.06 -5.19
C LYS A 31 -3.39 9.79 -6.30
N ILE A 32 -4.35 9.11 -6.91
CA ILE A 32 -5.25 9.65 -7.92
C ILE A 32 -6.69 9.64 -7.41
N GLY A 33 -7.58 10.37 -8.09
CA GLY A 33 -8.95 10.55 -7.64
C GLY A 33 -9.11 11.54 -6.47
N PRO A 34 -10.32 11.71 -5.93
CA PRO A 34 -10.67 12.82 -5.05
C PRO A 34 -9.91 12.77 -3.71
N PRO A 35 -9.74 13.92 -3.03
CA PRO A 35 -9.14 13.98 -1.69
C PRO A 35 -9.83 13.01 -0.71
N SER A 36 -9.03 12.29 0.08
CA SER A 36 -9.54 11.29 1.03
C SER A 36 -8.61 11.09 2.22
N LYS A 37 -9.13 10.63 3.35
CA LYS A 37 -8.32 10.33 4.55
C LYS A 37 -7.75 8.91 4.59
N ARG A 38 -7.66 8.25 3.43
CA ARG A 38 -7.40 6.81 3.35
C ARG A 38 -6.54 6.48 2.14
N ILE A 39 -5.64 5.53 2.34
CA ILE A 39 -5.06 4.71 1.27
C ILE A 39 -5.52 3.27 1.48
N THR A 40 -5.91 2.61 0.40
CA THR A 40 -6.33 1.20 0.43
C THR A 40 -5.37 0.39 -0.42
N LEU A 41 -4.92 -0.75 0.11
CA LEU A 41 -4.04 -1.69 -0.57
C LEU A 41 -4.63 -3.09 -0.50
N HIS A 42 -4.26 -3.95 -1.44
CA HIS A 42 -4.51 -5.38 -1.34
C HIS A 42 -3.56 -6.01 -0.34
N GLN A 43 -4.10 -6.92 0.47
CA GLN A 43 -3.37 -7.67 1.49
C GLN A 43 -4.16 -8.91 1.87
N LYS A 44 -3.50 -10.07 1.95
CA LYS A 44 -4.09 -11.32 2.42
C LYS A 44 -3.16 -12.07 3.34
N GLY A 45 -3.63 -12.39 4.54
CA GLY A 45 -2.89 -13.26 5.47
C GLY A 45 -1.66 -12.64 6.15
N LEU A 46 -1.33 -11.38 5.87
CA LEU A 46 -0.33 -10.59 6.59
C LEU A 46 -0.89 -9.88 7.84
N LYS A 47 -0.07 -9.73 8.89
CA LYS A 47 -0.39 -8.84 10.01
C LYS A 47 0.32 -7.52 9.79
N ILE A 48 -0.42 -6.41 9.70
CA ILE A 48 0.19 -5.08 9.54
C ILE A 48 0.41 -4.50 10.93
N THR A 49 1.64 -4.08 11.23
CA THR A 49 2.06 -3.62 12.56
C THR A 49 2.33 -2.12 12.60
N GLY A 50 2.63 -1.50 11.47
CA GLY A 50 2.94 -0.08 11.36
C GLY A 50 2.71 0.45 9.95
N ALA A 51 2.43 1.75 9.84
CA ALA A 51 2.36 2.43 8.56
C ALA A 51 2.66 3.93 8.69
N GLN A 52 3.40 4.47 7.72
CA GLN A 52 3.69 5.90 7.57
C GLN A 52 3.38 6.31 6.13
N ILE A 53 2.80 7.50 5.96
CA ILE A 53 2.49 8.07 4.66
C ILE A 53 3.23 9.41 4.56
N ILE A 54 4.02 9.60 3.52
CA ILE A 54 4.73 10.85 3.26
C ILE A 54 4.29 11.36 1.90
N ARG A 55 3.77 12.58 1.84
CA ARG A 55 3.54 13.27 0.55
C ARG A 55 4.84 13.95 0.13
N ILE A 56 5.23 13.72 -1.11
CA ILE A 56 6.39 14.34 -1.73
C ILE A 56 5.92 15.57 -2.50
N ASP A 57 6.40 16.75 -2.12
CA ASP A 57 6.12 18.03 -2.77
C ASP A 57 7.44 18.77 -3.06
N LYS A 58 7.44 19.63 -4.08
CA LYS A 58 8.57 20.50 -4.42
C LYS A 58 8.92 21.46 -3.29
N ARG A 59 7.96 21.79 -2.43
CA ARG A 59 8.13 22.70 -1.29
C ARG A 59 8.60 22.01 -0.01
N GLY A 60 8.72 20.68 -0.02
CA GLY A 60 9.08 19.88 1.13
C GLY A 60 8.12 18.72 1.36
N ASN A 61 8.59 17.73 2.11
CA ASN A 61 7.81 16.54 2.42
C ASN A 61 6.81 16.83 3.54
N GLN A 62 5.60 16.28 3.41
CA GLN A 62 4.59 16.32 4.46
C GLN A 62 4.35 14.91 4.99
N GLU A 63 4.63 14.70 6.26
CA GLU A 63 4.42 13.41 6.92
C GLU A 63 3.00 13.30 7.48
N PHE A 64 2.44 12.09 7.35
CA PHE A 64 1.13 11.70 7.85
C PHE A 64 1.29 10.36 8.57
N ALA A 65 1.18 10.38 9.90
CA ALA A 65 1.11 9.15 10.67
C ALA A 65 -0.25 8.46 10.42
N ALA A 66 -0.24 7.13 10.26
CA ALA A 66 -1.48 6.38 10.17
C ALA A 66 -2.20 6.41 11.53
N ALA A 67 -3.38 7.04 11.57
CA ALA A 67 -4.25 7.09 12.75
C ALA A 67 -4.85 5.72 13.08
N ARG A 68 -5.09 4.90 12.06
CA ARG A 68 -5.64 3.55 12.22
C ARG A 68 -5.30 2.67 11.02
N ILE A 69 -5.01 1.41 11.29
CA ILE A 69 -4.85 0.35 10.30
C ILE A 69 -6.08 -0.54 10.38
N ASN A 70 -6.86 -0.60 9.31
CA ASN A 70 -8.12 -1.34 9.26
C ASN A 70 -8.02 -2.50 8.26
N HIS A 71 -8.08 -3.73 8.78
CA HIS A 71 -8.06 -4.95 7.97
C HIS A 71 -9.46 -5.29 7.47
N LEU A 72 -9.58 -5.55 6.16
CA LEU A 72 -10.82 -5.89 5.47
C LEU A 72 -10.66 -7.27 4.81
N PRO A 73 -10.72 -8.37 5.58
CA PRO A 73 -10.40 -9.70 5.09
C PRO A 73 -11.34 -10.17 3.96
N THR A 74 -12.62 -9.82 4.02
CA THR A 74 -13.61 -10.14 2.96
C THR A 74 -13.23 -9.54 1.60
N PHE A 75 -12.50 -8.43 1.61
CA PHE A 75 -12.06 -7.74 0.40
C PHE A 75 -10.58 -8.00 0.08
N GLU A 76 -9.88 -8.79 0.91
CA GLU A 76 -8.42 -8.97 0.84
C GLU A 76 -7.68 -7.63 0.78
N GLN A 77 -8.08 -6.69 1.66
CA GLN A 77 -7.58 -5.33 1.68
C GLN A 77 -7.17 -4.88 3.08
N VAL A 78 -6.27 -3.90 3.12
CA VAL A 78 -5.99 -3.09 4.30
C VAL A 78 -6.19 -1.62 3.97
N ARG A 79 -6.77 -0.86 4.91
CA ARG A 79 -6.92 0.59 4.82
C ARG A 79 -6.05 1.28 5.84
N LEU A 80 -5.21 2.18 5.36
CA LEU A 80 -4.43 3.11 6.17
C LEU A 80 -5.24 4.38 6.31
N HIS A 81 -5.71 4.70 7.52
CA HIS A 81 -6.45 5.92 7.81
C HIS A 81 -5.49 6.99 8.30
N SER A 82 -5.50 8.17 7.70
CA SER A 82 -4.82 9.38 8.19
C SER A 82 -5.80 10.28 8.98
N GLN A 83 -5.29 11.16 9.83
CA GLN A 83 -6.13 12.18 10.49
C GLN A 83 -6.46 13.31 9.51
N GLU A 84 -5.46 13.72 8.74
CA GLU A 84 -5.54 14.76 7.72
C GLU A 84 -6.04 14.19 6.39
N THR A 85 -6.53 15.10 5.53
CA THR A 85 -6.96 14.76 4.17
C THR A 85 -5.75 14.59 3.26
N LEU A 86 -5.66 13.45 2.58
CA LEU A 86 -4.67 13.17 1.55
C LEU A 86 -5.19 13.66 0.20
N PHE A 87 -4.52 14.65 -0.37
CA PHE A 87 -4.83 15.21 -1.68
C PHE A 87 -4.18 14.39 -2.81
N PRO A 88 -4.63 14.54 -4.07
CA PRO A 88 -3.91 13.98 -5.20
C PRO A 88 -2.44 14.42 -5.21
N GLY A 89 -1.52 13.51 -5.53
CA GLY A 89 -0.10 13.82 -5.52
C GLY A 89 0.80 12.58 -5.42
N THR A 90 2.11 12.82 -5.30
CA THR A 90 3.12 11.79 -5.13
C THR A 90 3.30 11.47 -3.66
N TYR A 91 3.46 10.19 -3.36
CA TYR A 91 3.56 9.66 -2.01
C TYR A 91 4.62 8.56 -1.90
N GLU A 92 5.24 8.49 -0.74
CA GLU A 92 5.94 7.32 -0.21
C GLU A 92 5.08 6.75 0.92
N ILE A 93 4.80 5.45 0.87
CA ILE A 93 4.03 4.73 1.89
C ILE A 93 4.93 3.62 2.44
N THR A 94 5.27 3.71 3.71
CA THR A 94 6.04 2.67 4.42
C THR A 94 5.08 1.82 5.24
N ILE A 95 5.20 0.49 5.14
CA ILE A 95 4.35 -0.46 5.87
C ILE A 95 5.19 -1.57 6.47
N ASP A 96 5.02 -1.77 7.77
CA ASP A 96 5.60 -2.88 8.51
C ASP A 96 4.58 -4.01 8.62
N PHE A 97 5.00 -5.22 8.31
CA PHE A 97 4.15 -6.40 8.29
C PHE A 97 4.88 -7.67 8.71
N LEU A 98 4.12 -8.61 9.25
CA LEU A 98 4.57 -9.96 9.53
C LEU A 98 3.89 -10.92 8.55
N ALA A 99 4.72 -11.69 7.83
CA ALA A 99 4.26 -12.79 6.99
C ALA A 99 3.80 -13.98 7.86
N LYS A 100 2.87 -14.78 7.33
CA LYS A 100 2.52 -16.07 7.95
C LYS A 100 3.55 -17.12 7.55
N PRO A 101 3.89 -18.08 8.43
CA PRO A 101 4.97 -19.05 8.20
C PRO A 101 4.78 -20.03 7.01
N ASN A 102 3.62 -20.04 6.35
CA ASN A 102 3.28 -21.03 5.31
C ASN A 102 2.90 -20.41 3.95
N GLN A 103 3.57 -19.32 3.55
CA GLN A 103 3.31 -18.74 2.22
C GLN A 103 3.99 -19.55 1.12
N GLN A 104 3.19 -20.14 0.23
CA GLN A 104 3.68 -20.84 -0.95
C GLN A 104 4.18 -19.84 -2.00
N THR A 105 5.21 -20.24 -2.74
CA THR A 105 5.95 -19.44 -3.73
C THR A 105 5.11 -18.96 -4.92
N GLU A 106 3.98 -19.60 -5.23
CA GLU A 106 3.05 -19.20 -6.29
C GLU A 106 1.88 -18.32 -5.80
N SER A 107 1.97 -17.78 -4.59
CA SER A 107 0.90 -16.96 -4.04
C SER A 107 0.71 -15.64 -4.81
N PRO A 108 -0.53 -15.12 -4.89
CA PRO A 108 -0.77 -13.75 -5.34
C PRO A 108 0.10 -12.74 -4.57
N LYS A 109 0.49 -11.63 -5.20
CA LYS A 109 1.43 -10.65 -4.60
C LYS A 109 0.90 -10.08 -3.28
N ARG A 110 -0.42 -9.90 -3.15
CA ARG A 110 -1.08 -9.47 -1.90
C ARG A 110 -0.85 -10.39 -0.71
N ASN A 111 -0.44 -11.64 -0.93
CA ASN A 111 -0.03 -12.53 0.13
C ASN A 111 1.38 -12.19 0.60
N LEU A 112 2.29 -11.86 -0.31
CA LEU A 112 3.70 -11.64 0.00
C LEU A 112 3.94 -10.32 0.73
N PHE A 113 3.29 -9.25 0.26
CA PHE A 113 3.38 -7.92 0.86
C PHE A 113 2.13 -7.06 0.50
N PRO A 114 1.82 -6.02 1.28
CA PRO A 114 0.74 -5.09 0.95
C PRO A 114 1.06 -4.32 -0.34
N CYS A 115 0.17 -4.37 -1.34
CA CYS A 115 0.41 -3.76 -2.65
C CYS A 115 -0.88 -3.47 -3.42
N ILE A 116 -0.77 -2.84 -4.59
CA ILE A 116 -1.88 -2.80 -5.56
C ILE A 116 -1.78 -4.05 -6.45
N ASP A 117 -2.45 -5.13 -6.03
CA ASP A 117 -2.46 -6.40 -6.77
C ASP A 117 -3.50 -6.44 -7.92
N GLU A 118 -3.37 -5.48 -8.84
CA GLU A 118 -4.16 -5.35 -10.09
C GLU A 118 -3.21 -5.35 -11.31
N PRO A 119 -3.55 -5.99 -12.45
CA PRO A 119 -2.63 -6.12 -13.59
C PRO A 119 -2.01 -4.80 -14.07
N GLU A 120 -2.81 -3.73 -14.11
CA GLU A 120 -2.41 -2.40 -14.56
C GLU A 120 -1.32 -1.78 -13.67
N ALA A 121 -1.28 -2.15 -12.39
CA ALA A 121 -0.29 -1.66 -11.45
C ALA A 121 1.11 -2.23 -11.74
N TRP A 122 1.21 -3.39 -12.39
CA TRP A 122 2.47 -4.10 -12.60
C TRP A 122 3.03 -3.95 -14.02
N THR A 123 2.34 -3.20 -14.88
CA THR A 123 2.84 -2.93 -16.24
C THR A 123 4.12 -2.07 -16.20
N ASN A 124 4.19 -1.11 -15.28
CA ASN A 124 5.28 -0.14 -15.21
C ASN A 124 5.97 -0.08 -13.84
N ALA A 125 5.38 -0.66 -12.79
CA ALA A 125 5.98 -0.60 -11.46
C ALA A 125 7.20 -1.52 -11.36
N THR A 126 8.26 -1.05 -10.72
CA THR A 126 9.46 -1.84 -10.44
C THR A 126 9.43 -2.38 -9.01
N ILE A 127 10.16 -3.47 -8.76
CA ILE A 127 10.38 -4.03 -7.42
C ILE A 127 11.88 -4.13 -7.19
N GLU A 128 12.33 -3.59 -6.06
CA GLU A 128 13.69 -3.75 -5.55
C GLU A 128 13.64 -4.50 -4.22
N ILE A 129 14.56 -5.44 -4.02
CA ILE A 129 14.69 -6.21 -2.77
C ILE A 129 15.97 -5.75 -2.10
N THR A 130 15.87 -5.38 -0.81
CA THR A 130 16.96 -4.89 0.03
C THR A 130 17.25 -5.82 1.19
#